data_AF-A0A7V1ILA2-F1
#
_entry.id   AF-A0A7V1ILA2-F1
#
_cell.length_a   1.000
_cell.length_b   1.000
_cell.length_c   1.000
_cell.angle_alpha   90.00
_cell.angle_beta   90.00
_cell.angle_gamma   90.00
#
_symmetry.space_group_name_H-M   'P 1'
#
loop_
_entity.id
_entity.type
_entity.pdbx_description
1 polymer ?
#
loop_
_entity_poly.entity_id
_entity_poly.type
_entity_poly.pdbx_seq_one_letter_code
_entity_poly.pdbx_strand_id
1 'polypeptide(L)'
;MSASIPDDGPPDSFEEFARFIRDVGSKGPRGDHPETLRAWLDLAEAYRITQALRECKGNRSAAARVLGIGRRTLYAKMDKLGITATWRMV
;
A
#
# COMPACT_ATOMS: atom_id res chain seq x y z
N MET A 1 -31.64 6.51 -21.63
CA MET A 1 -30.64 5.57 -22.18
C MET A 1 -29.31 5.91 -21.53
N SER A 2 -29.00 5.29 -20.39
CA SER A 2 -27.74 5.55 -19.68
C SER A 2 -26.62 4.79 -20.38
N ALA A 3 -25.62 5.52 -20.84
CA ALA A 3 -24.43 4.95 -21.44
C ALA A 3 -23.71 4.08 -20.39
N SER A 4 -23.48 2.82 -20.77
CA SER A 4 -22.62 1.87 -20.08
C SER A 4 -21.22 2.45 -20.04
N ILE A 5 -20.74 2.80 -18.84
CA ILE A 5 -19.34 3.12 -18.62
C ILE A 5 -18.61 1.77 -18.65
N PRO A 6 -17.66 1.54 -19.57
CA PRO A 6 -16.90 0.29 -19.60
C PRO A 6 -16.09 0.14 -18.32
N ASP A 7 -16.16 -1.06 -17.73
CA ASP A 7 -15.55 -1.55 -16.49
C ASP A 7 -14.01 -1.68 -16.54
N ASP A 8 -13.32 -0.87 -17.35
CA ASP A 8 -11.86 -0.90 -17.49
C ASP A 8 -11.19 0.12 -16.54
N GLY A 9 -11.43 -0.07 -15.24
CA GLY A 9 -10.73 0.71 -14.21
C GLY A 9 -9.28 0.22 -14.05
N PRO A 10 -8.25 1.09 -14.16
CA PRO A 10 -6.87 0.68 -13.90
C PRO A 10 -6.67 0.18 -12.47
N PRO A 11 -5.63 -0.63 -12.18
CA PRO A 11 -5.36 -1.30 -10.89
C PRO A 11 -5.02 -0.36 -9.70
N ASP A 12 -5.46 0.89 -9.75
CA ASP A 12 -5.19 1.98 -8.79
C ASP A 12 -6.49 2.66 -8.33
N SER A 13 -7.60 1.93 -8.25
CA SER A 13 -8.90 2.52 -7.88
C SER A 13 -8.95 2.89 -6.39
N PHE A 14 -9.51 4.06 -6.08
CA PHE A 14 -9.78 4.54 -4.73
C PHE A 14 -10.58 3.52 -3.89
N GLU A 15 -11.37 2.67 -4.54
CA GLU A 15 -12.11 1.57 -3.90
C GLU A 15 -11.18 0.45 -3.41
N GLU A 16 -10.12 0.11 -4.14
CA GLU A 16 -9.12 -0.86 -3.66
C GLU A 16 -8.36 -0.31 -2.46
N PHE A 17 -7.99 0.98 -2.51
CA PHE A 17 -7.39 1.67 -1.37
C PHE A 17 -8.35 1.69 -0.17
N ALA A 18 -9.62 2.05 -0.36
CA ALA A 18 -10.62 2.04 0.70
C ALA A 18 -10.86 0.64 1.29
N ARG A 19 -10.82 -0.41 0.46
CA ARG A 19 -10.86 -1.80 0.92
C ARG A 19 -9.63 -2.16 1.74
N PHE A 20 -8.44 -1.75 1.32
CA PHE A 20 -7.19 -1.96 2.05
C PHE A 20 -7.21 -1.30 3.43
N ILE A 21 -7.64 -0.04 3.52
CA ILE A 21 -7.75 0.67 4.81
C ILE A 21 -8.73 -0.04 5.76
N ARG A 22 -9.83 -0.58 5.23
CA ARG A 22 -10.82 -1.35 6.02
C ARG A 22 -10.26 -2.68 6.57
N ASP A 23 -9.45 -3.36 5.76
CA ASP A 23 -8.78 -4.62 6.13
C ASP A 23 -7.67 -4.38 7.18
N VAL A 24 -6.83 -3.35 6.97
CA VAL A 24 -5.78 -2.94 7.91
C VAL A 24 -6.36 -2.44 9.23
N GLY A 25 -7.45 -1.67 9.19
CA GLY A 25 -8.15 -1.17 10.37
C GLY A 25 -8.72 -2.27 11.27
N SER A 26 -8.90 -3.48 10.75
CA SER A 26 -9.40 -4.63 11.51
C SER A 26 -8.29 -5.44 12.21
N LYS A 27 -7.00 -5.21 11.89
CA LYS A 27 -5.87 -6.04 12.35
C LYS A 27 -4.71 -5.27 13.02
N GLY A 28 -4.95 -4.04 13.49
CA GLY A 28 -3.97 -3.22 14.21
C GLY A 28 -4.17 -3.23 15.73
N PRO A 29 -3.09 -3.17 16.54
CA PRO A 29 -3.20 -3.02 17.99
C PRO A 29 -3.79 -1.64 18.31
N ARG A 30 -4.95 -1.64 18.99
CA ARG A 30 -5.58 -0.55 19.74
C ARG A 30 -4.93 0.84 19.59
N GLY A 31 -5.60 1.76 18.89
CA GLY A 31 -5.71 3.13 19.37
C GLY A 31 -5.36 4.29 18.43
N ASP A 32 -4.69 4.09 17.31
CA ASP A 32 -4.48 5.20 16.36
C ASP A 32 -5.62 5.22 15.35
N HIS A 33 -6.70 5.92 15.70
CA HIS A 33 -7.65 6.37 14.71
C HIS A 33 -6.88 7.15 13.62
N PRO A 34 -7.19 6.96 12.32
CA PRO A 34 -6.56 7.70 11.23
C PRO A 34 -7.09 9.16 11.22
N GLU A 35 -7.02 9.87 12.33
CA GLU A 35 -7.43 11.28 12.42
C GLU A 35 -6.25 12.21 12.14
N THR A 36 -5.01 11.69 12.21
CA THR A 36 -3.83 12.48 11.88
C THR A 36 -3.42 12.28 10.43
N LEU A 37 -3.02 13.37 9.77
CA LEU A 37 -2.43 13.34 8.43
C LEU A 37 -1.25 12.37 8.35
N ARG A 38 -0.50 12.23 9.44
CA ARG A 38 0.64 11.33 9.52
C ARG A 38 0.23 9.87 9.39
N ALA A 39 -0.83 9.44 10.08
CA ALA A 39 -1.36 8.08 9.97
C ALA A 39 -1.86 7.79 8.56
N TRP A 40 -2.56 8.74 7.91
CA TRP A 40 -2.98 8.59 6.51
C TRP A 40 -1.81 8.46 5.54
N LEU A 41 -0.76 9.25 5.73
CA LEU A 41 0.44 9.17 4.91
C LEU A 41 1.15 7.83 5.09
N ASP A 42 1.27 7.34 6.33
CA ASP A 42 1.89 6.04 6.62
C ASP A 42 1.07 4.89 6.00
N LEU A 43 -0.27 4.97 5.98
CA LEU A 43 -1.14 3.97 5.32
C LEU A 43 -1.05 4.02 3.79
N ALA A 44 -1.07 5.22 3.20
CA ALA A 44 -0.90 5.41 1.76
C ALA A 44 0.48 4.91 1.29
N GLU A 45 1.51 5.18 2.10
CA GLU A 45 2.87 4.70 1.87
C GLU A 45 2.94 3.17 1.94
N ALA A 46 2.31 2.57 2.95
CA ALA A 46 2.25 1.11 3.08
C ALA A 46 1.54 0.44 1.90
N TYR A 47 0.42 1.01 1.46
CA TYR A 47 -0.31 0.55 0.28
C TYR A 47 0.58 0.58 -0.96
N ARG A 48 1.22 1.72 -1.24
CA ARG A 48 2.02 1.88 -2.47
C ARG A 48 3.27 0.99 -2.46
N ILE A 49 3.93 0.82 -1.31
CA ILE A 49 5.05 -0.11 -1.16
C ILE A 49 4.59 -1.55 -1.42
N THR A 50 3.44 -1.95 -0.88
CA THR A 50 2.89 -3.29 -1.06
C THR A 50 2.55 -3.58 -2.53
N GLN A 51 1.93 -2.63 -3.23
CA GLN A 51 1.63 -2.77 -4.67
C GLN A 51 2.92 -2.89 -5.49
N ALA A 52 3.90 -2.02 -5.27
CA ALA A 52 5.18 -2.12 -5.98
C ALA A 52 5.92 -3.44 -5.70
N LEU A 53 5.83 -3.97 -4.47
CA LEU A 53 6.37 -5.29 -4.14
C LEU A 53 5.60 -6.42 -4.85
N ARG A 54 4.27 -6.32 -4.98
CA ARG A 54 3.43 -7.28 -5.73
C ARG A 54 3.77 -7.28 -7.22
N GLU A 55 3.81 -6.11 -7.84
CA GLU A 55 4.22 -5.91 -9.24
C GLU A 55 5.60 -6.52 -9.50
N CYS A 56 6.53 -6.32 -8.56
CA CYS A 56 7.90 -6.82 -8.65
C CYS A 56 8.09 -8.26 -8.12
N LYS A 57 7.01 -8.98 -7.80
CA LYS A 57 7.04 -10.36 -7.27
C LYS A 57 7.98 -10.53 -6.05
N GLY A 58 8.00 -9.54 -5.16
CA GLY A 58 8.85 -9.52 -3.96
C GLY A 58 10.29 -9.02 -4.18
N ASN A 59 10.66 -8.62 -5.40
CA ASN A 59 11.97 -8.03 -5.65
C ASN A 59 12.04 -6.60 -5.14
N ARG A 60 12.57 -6.46 -3.92
CA ARG A 60 12.75 -5.17 -3.22
C ARG A 60 13.58 -4.16 -4.01
N SER A 61 14.58 -4.61 -4.77
CA SER A 61 15.42 -3.70 -5.57
C SER A 61 14.69 -3.19 -6.82
N ALA A 62 13.80 -4.00 -7.40
CA ALA A 62 12.94 -3.57 -8.49
C ALA A 62 11.82 -2.65 -7.97
N ALA A 63 11.19 -3.00 -6.84
CA ALA A 63 10.17 -2.18 -6.21
C ALA A 63 10.69 -0.78 -5.85
N ALA A 64 11.90 -0.67 -5.30
CA ALA A 64 12.53 0.63 -5.01
C ALA A 64 12.68 1.50 -6.28
N ARG A 65 13.04 0.88 -7.41
CA ARG A 65 13.16 1.58 -8.71
C ARG A 65 11.81 2.04 -9.23
N VAL A 66 10.78 1.17 -9.15
CA VAL A 66 9.41 1.51 -9.54
C VAL A 66 8.86 2.66 -8.69
N LEU A 67 9.18 2.67 -7.40
CA LEU A 67 8.80 3.73 -6.46
C LEU A 67 9.63 5.02 -6.60
N GLY A 68 10.72 5.02 -7.37
CA GLY A 68 11.61 6.17 -7.52
C GLY A 68 12.41 6.52 -6.25
N ILE A 69 12.59 5.58 -5.33
CA ILE A 69 13.30 5.81 -4.06
C ILE A 69 14.56 4.96 -3.94
N GLY A 70 15.49 5.39 -3.08
CA GLY A 70 16.67 4.60 -2.75
C GLY A 70 16.30 3.28 -2.03
N ARG A 71 17.07 2.22 -2.28
CA ARG A 71 16.89 0.92 -1.60
C ARG A 71 16.93 1.02 -0.07
N ARG A 72 17.83 1.86 0.48
CA ARG A 72 17.91 2.08 1.93
C ARG A 72 16.64 2.75 2.46
N THR A 73 16.09 3.70 1.72
CA THR A 73 14.82 4.37 2.06
C THR A 73 13.67 3.38 2.05
N LEU A 74 13.60 2.50 1.04
CA LEU A 74 12.58 1.46 1.00
C LEU A 74 12.67 0.54 2.22
N TYR A 75 13.87 0.07 2.59
CA TYR A 75 14.05 -0.78 3.77
C TYR A 75 13.66 -0.10 5.08
N ALA A 76 14.06 1.17 5.25
CA ALA A 76 13.67 1.94 6.44
C ALA A 76 12.14 2.12 6.55
N LYS A 77 11.45 2.36 5.42
CA LYS A 77 10.00 2.48 5.38
C LYS A 77 9.30 1.14 5.63
N MET A 78 9.81 0.05 5.04
CA MET A 78 9.30 -1.29 5.28
C MET A 78 9.42 -1.70 6.76
N ASP A 79 10.56 -1.40 7.39
CA ASP A 79 10.80 -1.67 8.82
C ASP A 79 9.85 -0.86 9.71
N LYS A 80 9.75 0.45 9.47
CA LYS A 80 8.83 1.35 10.20
C LYS A 80 7.36 0.92 10.08
N LEU A 81 6.95 0.44 8.92
CA LEU A 81 5.56 0.07 8.62
C LEU A 81 5.26 -1.42 8.84
N GLY A 82 6.24 -2.22 9.26
CA GLY A 82 6.07 -3.67 9.47
C GLY A 82 5.84 -4.49 8.19
N ILE A 83 6.23 -3.98 7.02
CA ILE A 83 5.97 -4.60 5.71
C ILE A 83 7.08 -5.61 5.39
N THR A 84 6.72 -6.89 5.27
CA THR A 84 7.66 -7.94 4.87
C THR A 84 7.60 -8.18 3.36
N ALA A 85 8.73 -8.62 2.75
CA ALA A 85 8.80 -8.95 1.32
C ALA A 85 7.89 -10.14 0.93
N THR A 86 7.52 -10.94 1.93
CA THR A 86 6.40 -11.86 1.88
C THR A 86 5.14 -11.00 1.82
N TRP A 87 4.57 -10.84 0.63
CA TRP A 87 3.31 -10.11 0.39
C TRP A 87 2.09 -10.71 1.13
N ARG A 88 2.30 -11.76 1.94
CA ARG A 88 1.37 -12.15 3.00
C ARG A 88 1.66 -11.29 4.23
N MET A 89 0.69 -10.44 4.55
CA MET A 89 0.57 -9.88 5.89
C MET A 89 0.52 -11.02 6.91
N VAL A 90 1.38 -10.97 7.92
CA VAL A 90 1.32 -11.87 9.09
C VAL A 90 0.19 -11.43 10.02
#